data_AF-A0A935AG49-F1
#
_entry.id   AF-A0A935AG49-F1
#
_cell.length_a   1.000
_cell.length_b   1.000
_cell.length_c   1.000
_cell.angle_alpha   90.00
_cell.angle_beta   90.00
_cell.angle_gamma   90.00
#
_symmetry.space_group_name_H-M   'P 1'
#
loop_
_entity.id
_entity.type
_entity.pdbx_description
1 polymer ?
#
loop_
_entity_poly.entity_id
_entity_poly.type
_entity_poly.pdbx_seq_one_letter_code
_entity_poly.pdbx_strand_id
1 'polypeptide(L)'
;MLDDGRLFFLYSTIADPTLMGGAIVGLLTNSGLSYVSQVAYDFDWEGMAAQTGTLTASIDNQSGFNGSMSYTTNADRAFSFSSSYLPPSTRSVTLADVAGPYANSDRTMTMDIDAKGGVTGVAFAQKCAFAGTIVPTRNYTNILHIALSFAGGGCPLGTNTVEGIAIYNPERKELLGTAVTATGNSVAMFQTRKP
;
A
#
# COMPACT_ATOMS: atom_id res chain seq x y z
N MET A 1 0.83 -10.18 -1.35
CA MET A 1 -0.31 -10.56 -2.20
C MET A 1 -1.53 -10.60 -1.31
N LEU A 2 -2.65 -10.01 -1.73
CA LEU A 2 -3.92 -10.15 -1.04
C LEU A 2 -4.67 -11.39 -1.54
N ASP A 3 -5.66 -11.83 -0.76
CA ASP A 3 -6.48 -13.01 -1.05
C ASP A 3 -7.30 -12.86 -2.36
N ASP A 4 -7.43 -11.64 -2.89
CA ASP A 4 -8.12 -11.29 -4.14
C ASP A 4 -7.22 -11.38 -5.39
N GLY A 5 -5.96 -11.81 -5.24
CA GLY A 5 -4.99 -11.93 -6.34
C GLY A 5 -4.28 -10.62 -6.69
N ARG A 6 -4.52 -9.53 -5.96
CA ARG A 6 -3.79 -8.27 -6.15
C ARG A 6 -2.39 -8.33 -5.56
N LEU A 7 -1.47 -7.75 -6.30
CA LEU A 7 -0.08 -7.59 -5.95
C LEU A 7 0.22 -6.12 -5.71
N PHE A 8 0.84 -5.82 -4.57
CA PHE A 8 1.20 -4.48 -4.15
C PHE A 8 2.70 -4.43 -3.89
N PHE A 9 3.38 -3.46 -4.50
CA PHE A 9 4.74 -3.07 -4.17
C PHE A 9 4.70 -1.66 -3.64
N LEU A 10 5.14 -1.44 -2.41
CA LEU A 10 5.33 -0.11 -1.88
C LEU A 10 6.81 0.18 -1.96
N TYR A 11 7.16 1.33 -2.52
CA TYR A 11 8.54 1.77 -2.64
C TYR A 11 8.75 3.08 -1.90
N SER A 12 10.00 3.33 -1.53
CA SER A 12 10.41 4.55 -0.87
C SER A 12 10.83 5.62 -1.89
N THR A 13 10.92 6.85 -1.44
CA THR A 13 11.48 7.93 -2.26
C THR A 13 12.95 7.65 -2.56
N ILE A 14 13.44 8.18 -3.69
CA ILE A 14 14.88 8.06 -4.04
C ILE A 14 15.76 8.77 -3.00
N ALA A 15 15.28 9.90 -2.47
CA ALA A 15 16.04 10.75 -1.56
C ALA A 15 16.06 10.23 -0.11
N ASP A 16 15.01 9.55 0.33
CA ASP A 16 14.86 9.06 1.70
C ASP A 16 14.17 7.68 1.74
N PRO A 17 14.87 6.59 2.12
CA PRO A 17 14.29 5.25 2.19
C PRO A 17 13.27 5.08 3.31
N THR A 18 13.09 6.09 4.17
CA THR A 18 12.11 6.09 5.26
C THR A 18 10.78 6.72 4.87
N LEU A 19 10.72 7.41 3.73
CA LEU A 19 9.50 8.01 3.20
C LEU A 19 8.94 7.16 2.07
N MET A 20 7.63 6.93 2.08
CA MET A 20 6.93 6.25 1.01
C MET A 20 6.96 7.13 -0.25
N GLY A 21 7.55 6.61 -1.32
CA GLY A 21 7.63 7.26 -2.63
C GLY A 21 6.47 6.89 -3.55
N GLY A 22 5.83 5.74 -3.33
CA GLY A 22 4.67 5.35 -4.12
C GLY A 22 4.33 3.88 -4.00
N ALA A 23 3.47 3.43 -4.91
CA ALA A 23 3.07 2.03 -4.98
C ALA A 23 2.81 1.55 -6.41
N ILE A 24 3.25 0.32 -6.71
CA ILE A 24 2.84 -0.42 -7.90
C ILE A 24 1.74 -1.40 -7.52
N VAL A 25 0.65 -1.40 -8.28
CA VAL A 25 -0.48 -2.31 -8.11
C VAL A 25 -0.75 -3.09 -9.40
N GLY A 26 -0.81 -4.41 -9.30
CA GLY A 26 -1.12 -5.29 -10.42
C GLY A 26 -2.07 -6.43 -10.02
N LEU A 27 -2.63 -7.11 -11.02
CA LEU A 27 -3.53 -8.26 -10.82
C LEU A 27 -2.88 -9.53 -11.37
N LEU A 28 -2.58 -10.48 -10.48
CA LEU A 28 -2.05 -11.78 -10.87
C LEU A 28 -3.20 -12.64 -11.42
N THR A 29 -3.22 -12.86 -12.72
CA THR A 29 -4.26 -13.68 -13.39
C THR A 29 -3.90 -15.16 -13.46
N ASN A 30 -2.64 -15.55 -13.18
CA ASN A 30 -2.18 -16.94 -13.21
C ASN A 30 -1.19 -17.22 -12.06
N SER A 31 -1.64 -17.93 -11.02
CA SER A 31 -0.79 -18.39 -9.91
C SER A 31 -0.22 -19.77 -10.23
N GLY A 32 0.98 -19.79 -10.81
CA GLY A 32 1.66 -21.05 -11.12
C GLY A 32 3.15 -21.08 -10.79
N LEU A 33 3.93 -20.04 -11.06
CA LEU A 33 5.39 -20.23 -11.20
C LEU A 33 6.22 -19.02 -10.77
N SER A 34 7.51 -19.30 -10.61
CA SER A 34 8.66 -18.46 -10.30
C SER A 34 8.88 -17.24 -11.20
N TYR A 35 7.89 -16.82 -11.98
CA TYR A 35 7.94 -15.68 -12.91
C TYR A 35 6.56 -15.02 -13.08
N VAL A 36 6.54 -13.69 -13.12
CA VAL A 36 5.39 -12.81 -13.32
C VAL A 36 5.69 -11.85 -14.47
N SER A 37 4.76 -11.71 -15.41
CA SER A 37 4.78 -10.63 -16.40
C SER A 37 3.37 -10.11 -16.60
N GLN A 38 3.09 -8.89 -16.16
CA GLN A 38 1.74 -8.34 -16.17
C GLN A 38 1.73 -6.83 -16.35
N VAL A 39 0.58 -6.32 -16.79
CA VAL A 39 0.29 -4.88 -16.74
C VAL A 39 0.07 -4.48 -15.29
N ALA A 40 0.71 -3.40 -14.86
CA ALA A 40 0.57 -2.82 -13.53
C ALA A 40 0.43 -1.29 -13.61
N TYR A 41 -0.22 -0.72 -12.60
CA TYR A 41 -0.29 0.72 -12.38
C TYR A 41 0.78 1.13 -11.37
N ASP A 42 1.61 2.09 -11.75
CA ASP A 42 2.56 2.75 -10.87
C ASP A 42 1.99 4.09 -10.43
N PHE A 43 1.74 4.22 -9.13
CA PHE A 43 1.29 5.43 -8.48
C PHE A 43 2.46 6.09 -7.77
N ASP A 44 3.00 7.11 -8.42
CA ASP A 44 4.07 7.93 -7.86
C ASP A 44 3.50 8.97 -6.88
N TRP A 45 4.09 9.02 -5.69
CA TRP A 45 3.76 9.98 -4.65
C TRP A 45 4.80 11.11 -4.54
N GLU A 46 5.84 11.09 -5.39
CA GLU A 46 6.88 12.11 -5.48
C GLU A 46 6.49 13.27 -6.43
N GLY A 47 5.35 13.16 -7.12
CA GLY A 47 4.70 14.23 -7.89
C GLY A 47 4.53 13.94 -9.38
N MET A 48 4.94 12.76 -9.85
CA MET A 48 4.69 12.30 -11.21
C MET A 48 3.26 11.77 -11.36
N ALA A 49 2.72 11.86 -12.57
CA ALA A 49 1.43 11.25 -12.87
C ALA A 49 1.52 9.72 -12.77
N ALA A 50 0.43 9.12 -12.26
CA ALA A 50 0.26 7.68 -12.27
C ALA A 50 0.34 7.13 -13.70
N GLN A 51 1.02 6.00 -13.88
CA GLN A 51 1.31 5.47 -15.19
C GLN A 51 1.20 3.95 -15.24
N THR A 52 0.68 3.45 -16.36
CA THR A 52 0.67 2.01 -16.63
C THR A 52 2.00 1.56 -17.22
N GLY A 53 2.49 0.41 -16.77
CA GLY A 53 3.68 -0.23 -17.31
C GLY A 53 3.59 -1.75 -17.26
N THR A 54 4.64 -2.41 -17.74
CA THR A 54 4.79 -3.86 -17.67
C THR A 54 5.73 -4.20 -16.52
N LEU A 55 5.19 -4.87 -15.51
CA LEU A 55 5.95 -5.48 -14.42
C LEU A 55 6.40 -6.87 -14.86
N THR A 56 7.70 -7.09 -14.83
CA THR A 56 8.32 -8.40 -15.04
C THR A 56 9.14 -8.78 -13.82
N ALA A 57 8.92 -9.96 -13.25
CA ALA A 57 9.62 -10.39 -12.05
C ALA A 57 9.75 -11.90 -11.94
N SER A 58 10.66 -12.37 -11.10
CA SER A 58 10.89 -13.77 -10.80
C SER A 58 11.11 -14.01 -9.32
N ILE A 59 10.69 -15.18 -8.85
CA ILE A 59 10.97 -15.67 -7.49
C ILE A 59 12.27 -16.46 -7.54
N ASP A 60 13.26 -16.02 -6.77
CA ASP A 60 14.54 -16.72 -6.64
C ASP A 60 14.43 -17.93 -5.69
N ASN A 61 15.53 -18.67 -5.57
CA ASN A 61 15.67 -19.85 -4.70
C ASN A 61 15.59 -19.54 -3.20
N GLN A 62 15.63 -18.26 -2.80
CA GLN A 62 15.43 -17.79 -1.42
C GLN A 62 14.05 -17.15 -1.23
N SER A 63 13.14 -17.34 -2.20
CA SER A 63 11.81 -16.71 -2.24
C SER A 63 11.84 -15.18 -2.40
N GLY A 64 12.99 -14.59 -2.73
CA GLY A 64 13.11 -13.18 -3.09
C GLY A 64 12.39 -12.90 -4.40
N PHE A 65 11.67 -11.77 -4.48
CA PHE A 65 10.93 -11.36 -5.67
C PHE A 65 11.69 -10.23 -6.37
N ASN A 66 12.44 -10.56 -7.41
CA ASN A 66 13.30 -9.62 -8.14
C ASN A 66 12.68 -9.32 -9.50
N GLY A 67 12.75 -8.09 -9.97
CA GLY A 67 12.07 -7.71 -11.20
C GLY A 67 12.41 -6.34 -11.75
N SER A 68 11.62 -5.91 -12.71
CA SER A 68 11.68 -4.60 -13.34
C SER A 68 10.30 -4.10 -13.73
N MET A 69 10.21 -2.78 -13.82
CA MET A 69 9.06 -2.06 -14.36
C MET A 69 9.51 -1.33 -15.61
N SER A 70 8.75 -1.48 -16.69
CA SER A 70 9.01 -0.83 -17.97
C SER A 70 7.79 -0.06 -18.45
N TYR A 71 8.02 1.04 -19.16
CA TYR A 71 6.97 1.95 -19.60
C TYR A 71 7.11 2.24 -21.09
N THR A 72 6.00 2.16 -21.83
CA THR A 72 5.99 2.39 -23.29
C THR A 72 6.18 3.85 -23.64
N THR A 73 5.61 4.77 -22.85
CA THR A 73 5.62 6.21 -23.15
C THR A 73 6.73 6.98 -22.44
N ASN A 74 7.28 6.46 -21.33
CA ASN A 74 8.32 7.11 -20.53
C ASN A 74 9.44 6.12 -20.19
N ALA A 75 10.19 5.68 -21.20
CA ALA A 75 11.21 4.64 -21.04
C ALA A 75 12.28 4.99 -19.98
N ASP A 76 12.60 6.26 -19.79
CA ASP A 76 13.58 6.73 -18.81
C ASP A 76 13.14 6.52 -17.35
N ARG A 77 11.85 6.26 -17.10
CA ARG A 77 11.33 5.87 -15.77
C ARG A 77 11.51 4.39 -15.46
N ALA A 78 11.95 3.57 -16.42
CA ALA A 78 12.11 2.15 -16.20
C ALA A 78 13.15 1.89 -15.09
N PHE A 79 12.86 0.91 -14.23
CA PHE A 79 13.74 0.54 -13.14
C PHE A 79 13.72 -0.96 -12.89
N SER A 80 14.78 -1.45 -12.25
CA SER A 80 14.88 -2.80 -11.71
C SER A 80 14.93 -2.76 -10.19
N PHE A 81 14.40 -3.79 -9.55
CA PHE A 81 14.45 -3.95 -8.10
C PHE A 81 14.81 -5.38 -7.75
N SER A 82 15.44 -5.52 -6.59
CA SER A 82 15.56 -6.79 -5.88
C SER A 82 14.79 -6.73 -4.57
N SER A 83 14.37 -7.88 -4.06
CA SER A 83 13.78 -7.96 -2.73
C SER A 83 14.31 -9.14 -1.95
N SER A 84 14.39 -8.95 -0.64
CA SER A 84 14.64 -10.03 0.31
C SER A 84 13.30 -10.54 0.82
N TYR A 85 13.09 -11.86 0.77
CA TYR A 85 11.96 -12.47 1.43
C TYR A 85 12.07 -12.31 2.94
N LEU A 86 11.03 -11.73 3.54
CA LEU A 86 10.87 -11.72 4.99
C LEU A 86 9.94 -12.88 5.36
N PRO A 87 10.44 -13.94 6.03
CA PRO A 87 9.58 -15.01 6.49
C PRO A 87 8.56 -14.47 7.51
N PRO A 88 7.40 -15.15 7.67
CA PRO A 88 6.47 -14.84 8.75
C PRO A 88 7.23 -14.78 10.08
N SER A 89 7.19 -13.64 10.75
CA SER A 89 7.79 -13.52 12.08
C SER A 89 7.03 -14.38 13.10
N THR A 90 7.66 -14.72 14.22
CA THR A 90 6.96 -15.43 15.31
C THR A 90 5.92 -14.56 16.04
N ARG A 91 5.87 -13.25 15.76
CA ARG A 91 4.95 -12.29 16.38
C ARG A 91 4.08 -11.60 15.33
N SER A 92 2.83 -12.06 15.20
CA SER A 92 1.82 -11.37 14.40
C SER A 92 1.42 -10.03 15.03
N VAL A 93 1.31 -9.00 14.21
CA VAL A 93 0.69 -7.71 14.55
C VAL A 93 -0.78 -7.96 14.87
N THR A 94 -1.17 -7.56 16.08
CA THR A 94 -2.54 -7.66 16.56
C THR A 94 -3.30 -6.36 16.31
N LEU A 95 -4.63 -6.40 16.36
CA LEU A 95 -5.44 -5.18 16.34
C LEU A 95 -5.13 -4.26 17.53
N ALA A 96 -4.73 -4.82 18.67
CA ALA A 96 -4.29 -4.04 19.82
C ALA A 96 -2.97 -3.29 19.55
N ASP A 97 -2.05 -3.89 18.79
CA ASP A 97 -0.79 -3.22 18.41
C ASP A 97 -1.04 -2.01 17.52
N VAL A 98 -2.08 -2.05 16.67
CA VAL A 98 -2.41 -0.98 15.73
C VAL A 98 -3.45 0.00 16.25
N ALA A 99 -4.21 -0.33 17.30
CA ALA A 99 -5.24 0.57 17.83
C ALA A 99 -4.67 1.90 18.34
N GLY A 100 -5.45 2.96 18.20
CA GLY A 100 -5.15 4.32 18.64
C GLY A 100 -4.97 5.33 17.51
N PRO A 101 -4.54 6.55 17.86
CA PRO A 101 -4.46 7.66 16.92
C PRO A 101 -3.16 7.63 16.11
N TYR A 102 -3.26 8.13 14.88
CA TYR A 102 -2.18 8.31 13.92
C TYR A 102 -2.28 9.68 13.27
N ALA A 103 -1.12 10.24 12.91
CA ALA A 103 -1.03 11.40 12.05
C ALA A 103 0.16 11.25 11.09
N ASN A 104 0.06 11.87 9.91
CA ASN A 104 1.25 12.11 9.10
C ASN A 104 2.09 13.26 9.70
N SER A 105 3.30 13.46 9.17
CA SER A 105 4.27 14.41 9.71
C SER A 105 3.76 15.86 9.76
N ASP A 106 3.02 16.29 8.74
CA ASP A 106 2.43 17.63 8.66
C ASP A 106 1.05 17.76 9.32
N ARG A 107 0.51 16.65 9.86
CA ARG A 107 -0.81 16.53 10.51
C ARG A 107 -1.99 16.94 9.63
N THR A 108 -1.83 17.00 8.31
CA THR A 108 -2.93 17.22 7.37
C THR A 108 -3.80 15.98 7.19
N MET A 109 -3.30 14.82 7.62
CA MET A 109 -4.04 13.56 7.72
C MET A 109 -3.98 13.04 9.16
N THR A 110 -5.14 12.67 9.69
CA THR A 110 -5.28 11.96 10.98
C THR A 110 -6.17 10.74 10.81
N MET A 111 -5.83 9.67 11.51
CA MET A 111 -6.58 8.42 11.52
C MET A 111 -6.66 7.90 12.94
N ASP A 112 -7.79 7.34 13.34
CA ASP A 112 -7.96 6.60 14.59
C ASP A 112 -8.43 5.19 14.26
N ILE A 113 -7.79 4.21 14.91
CA ILE A 113 -8.10 2.79 14.76
C ILE A 113 -8.61 2.27 16.09
N ASP A 114 -9.85 1.79 16.15
CA ASP A 114 -10.38 1.20 17.37
C ASP A 114 -9.83 -0.23 17.61
N ALA A 115 -10.03 -0.74 18.82
CA ALA A 115 -9.54 -2.08 19.21
C ALA A 115 -10.18 -3.25 18.44
N LYS A 116 -11.27 -3.00 17.69
CA LYS A 116 -11.97 -3.96 16.83
C LYS A 116 -11.57 -3.82 15.36
N GLY A 117 -10.66 -2.89 15.04
CA GLY A 117 -10.20 -2.62 13.68
C GLY A 117 -11.08 -1.64 12.91
N GLY A 118 -12.01 -0.94 13.55
CA GLY A 118 -12.73 0.18 12.94
C GLY A 118 -11.79 1.36 12.69
N VAL A 119 -11.85 1.95 11.49
CA VAL A 119 -11.01 3.07 11.09
C VAL A 119 -11.89 4.30 10.90
N THR A 120 -11.46 5.44 11.45
CA THR A 120 -12.02 6.76 11.12
C THR A 120 -10.89 7.74 10.88
N GLY A 121 -11.13 8.76 10.06
CA GLY A 121 -10.12 9.78 9.86
C GLY A 121 -10.49 10.87 8.88
N VAL A 122 -9.54 11.76 8.68
CA VAL A 122 -9.63 12.87 7.73
C VAL A 122 -8.28 13.10 7.05
N ALA A 123 -8.32 13.54 5.79
CA ALA A 123 -7.16 13.89 4.98
C ALA A 123 -7.29 15.30 4.38
N PHE A 124 -6.19 15.81 3.80
CA PHE A 124 -6.10 17.10 3.11
C PHE A 124 -6.55 18.29 3.98
N ALA A 125 -6.01 18.37 5.20
CA ALA A 125 -6.37 19.38 6.19
C ALA A 125 -7.87 19.37 6.52
N GLN A 126 -8.35 18.18 6.87
CA GLN A 126 -9.74 17.90 7.27
C GLN A 126 -10.81 18.03 6.18
N LYS A 127 -10.43 18.14 4.91
CA LYS A 127 -11.36 18.30 3.77
C LYS A 127 -11.94 17.00 3.25
N CYS A 128 -11.31 15.87 3.56
CA CYS A 128 -11.75 14.57 3.10
C CYS A 128 -11.90 13.60 4.28
N ALA A 129 -13.13 13.36 4.71
CA ALA A 129 -13.43 12.37 5.74
C ALA A 129 -13.51 10.96 5.15
N PHE A 130 -13.02 9.98 5.91
CA PHE A 130 -13.09 8.57 5.57
C PHE A 130 -13.37 7.70 6.80
N ALA A 131 -13.99 6.55 6.56
CA ALA A 131 -14.20 5.51 7.55
C ALA A 131 -13.97 4.14 6.91
N GLY A 132 -13.65 3.13 7.70
CA GLY A 132 -13.23 1.86 7.14
C GLY A 132 -12.94 0.79 8.17
N THR A 133 -12.20 -0.21 7.73
CA THR A 133 -11.77 -1.33 8.57
C THR A 133 -10.33 -1.71 8.27
N ILE A 134 -9.68 -2.25 9.30
CA ILE A 134 -8.39 -2.93 9.19
C ILE A 134 -8.53 -4.32 9.81
N VAL A 135 -8.04 -5.34 9.09
CA VAL A 135 -8.14 -6.74 9.53
C VAL A 135 -6.78 -7.41 9.34
N PRO A 136 -6.25 -8.14 10.34
CA PRO A 136 -5.03 -8.90 10.17
C PRO A 136 -5.16 -9.91 9.03
N THR A 137 -4.17 -9.99 8.15
CA THR A 137 -4.15 -11.05 7.14
C THR A 137 -3.81 -12.38 7.80
N ARG A 138 -4.36 -13.48 7.27
CA ARG A 138 -4.22 -14.82 7.88
C ARG A 138 -2.79 -15.37 7.81
N ASN A 139 -1.99 -14.90 6.86
CA ASN A 139 -0.72 -15.52 6.47
C ASN A 139 0.51 -14.63 6.67
N TYR A 140 0.33 -13.34 6.99
CA TYR A 140 1.44 -12.40 7.08
C TYR A 140 1.43 -11.63 8.39
N THR A 141 2.61 -11.49 8.96
CA THR A 141 2.73 -11.13 10.37
C THR A 141 2.68 -9.64 10.62
N ASN A 142 2.79 -8.80 9.59
CA ASN A 142 2.69 -7.34 9.68
C ASN A 142 1.84 -6.71 8.57
N ILE A 143 1.25 -7.52 7.69
CA ILE A 143 0.38 -7.04 6.62
C ILE A 143 -1.07 -7.17 7.08
N LEU A 144 -1.80 -6.08 6.90
CA LEU A 144 -3.19 -5.92 7.28
C LEU A 144 -3.97 -5.65 6.00
N HIS A 145 -5.16 -6.23 5.88
CA HIS A 145 -6.13 -5.81 4.90
C HIS A 145 -6.76 -4.50 5.36
N ILE A 146 -6.87 -3.52 4.46
CA ILE A 146 -7.53 -2.24 4.75
C ILE A 146 -8.61 -1.97 3.70
N ALA A 147 -9.78 -1.52 4.17
CA ALA A 147 -10.86 -1.01 3.34
C ALA A 147 -11.24 0.38 3.84
N LEU A 148 -11.27 1.37 2.95
CA LEU A 148 -11.60 2.76 3.27
C LEU A 148 -12.71 3.27 2.35
N SER A 149 -13.73 3.87 2.94
CA SER A 149 -14.83 4.53 2.25
C SER A 149 -14.77 6.03 2.52
N PHE A 150 -14.86 6.81 1.45
CA PHE A 150 -14.79 8.27 1.52
C PHE A 150 -16.18 8.90 1.60
N ALA A 151 -16.29 10.01 2.32
CA ALA A 151 -17.57 10.70 2.53
C ALA A 151 -17.98 11.65 1.38
N GLY A 152 -17.18 11.74 0.30
CA GLY A 152 -17.37 12.75 -0.74
C GLY A 152 -16.80 14.12 -0.36
N GLY A 153 -17.39 15.19 -0.92
CA GLY A 153 -16.95 16.56 -0.66
C GLY A 153 -15.54 16.82 -1.21
N GLY A 154 -14.59 17.17 -0.32
CA GLY A 154 -13.20 17.45 -0.69
C GLY A 154 -12.34 16.21 -0.95
N CYS A 155 -12.94 15.01 -0.99
CA CYS A 155 -12.24 13.77 -1.32
C CYS A 155 -12.00 13.62 -2.82
N PRO A 156 -10.75 13.50 -3.30
CA PRO A 156 -10.45 13.24 -4.72
C PRO A 156 -11.08 11.94 -5.24
N LEU A 157 -11.26 10.96 -4.35
CA LEU A 157 -11.91 9.68 -4.67
C LEU A 157 -13.45 9.73 -4.55
N GLY A 158 -14.05 10.90 -4.31
CA GLY A 158 -15.48 11.06 -4.17
C GLY A 158 -16.03 10.24 -3.00
N THR A 159 -17.06 9.43 -3.26
CA THR A 159 -17.68 8.51 -2.29
C THR A 159 -17.25 7.05 -2.48
N ASN A 160 -16.14 6.82 -3.21
CA ASN A 160 -15.71 5.46 -3.53
C ASN A 160 -15.19 4.73 -2.29
N THR A 161 -15.22 3.40 -2.36
CA THR A 161 -14.50 2.51 -1.46
C THR A 161 -13.23 2.03 -2.16
N VAL A 162 -12.14 1.97 -1.41
CA VAL A 162 -10.86 1.42 -1.84
C VAL A 162 -10.42 0.30 -0.90
N GLU A 163 -9.75 -0.69 -1.45
CA GLU A 163 -9.24 -1.85 -0.71
C GLU A 163 -7.77 -2.10 -1.03
N GLY A 164 -7.02 -2.57 -0.05
CA GLY A 164 -5.61 -2.89 -0.24
C GLY A 164 -4.92 -3.32 1.04
N ILE A 165 -3.66 -2.94 1.17
CA ILE A 165 -2.81 -3.36 2.28
C ILE A 165 -2.33 -2.19 3.14
N ALA A 166 -2.16 -2.48 4.42
CA ALA A 166 -1.38 -1.67 5.33
C ALA A 166 -0.28 -2.52 5.97
N ILE A 167 0.87 -1.91 6.22
CA ILE A 167 2.02 -2.52 6.87
C ILE A 167 2.30 -1.73 8.15
N TYR A 168 2.32 -2.43 9.28
CA TYR A 168 2.66 -1.82 10.56
C TYR A 168 4.12 -2.09 10.92
N ASN A 169 4.88 -1.03 11.15
CA ASN A 169 6.22 -1.08 11.71
C ASN A 169 6.16 -0.75 13.21
N PRO A 170 6.35 -1.73 14.11
CA PRO A 170 6.28 -1.51 15.55
C PRO A 170 7.44 -0.69 16.11
N GLU A 171 8.62 -0.72 15.48
CA GLU A 171 9.80 0.04 15.93
C GLU A 171 9.59 1.53 15.75
N ARG A 172 8.94 1.92 14.65
CA ARG A 172 8.63 3.31 14.31
C ARG A 172 7.21 3.74 14.70
N LYS A 173 6.41 2.82 15.24
CA LYS A 173 4.96 2.96 15.44
C LYS A 173 4.26 3.54 14.21
N GLU A 174 4.68 3.05 13.05
CA GLU A 174 4.31 3.60 11.74
C GLU A 174 3.35 2.66 11.03
N LEU A 175 2.31 3.23 10.44
CA LEU A 175 1.38 2.55 9.58
C LEU A 175 1.47 3.19 8.19
N LEU A 176 1.92 2.40 7.23
CA LEU A 176 2.00 2.75 5.82
C LEU A 176 1.04 1.87 5.03
N GLY A 177 0.41 2.39 3.98
CA GLY A 177 -0.54 1.60 3.24
C GLY A 177 -0.93 2.18 1.90
N THR A 178 -1.51 1.31 1.09
CA THR A 178 -2.03 1.60 -0.24
C THR A 178 -3.31 0.82 -0.46
N ALA A 179 -4.32 1.48 -0.99
CA ALA A 179 -5.61 0.90 -1.31
C ALA A 179 -6.10 1.45 -2.65
N VAL A 180 -6.69 0.60 -3.47
CA VAL A 180 -7.16 0.99 -4.81
C VAL A 180 -8.66 0.78 -4.96
N THR A 181 -9.26 1.50 -5.89
CA THR A 181 -10.63 1.26 -6.33
C THR A 181 -10.77 -0.15 -6.93
N ALA A 182 -12.01 -0.63 -7.11
CA ALA A 182 -12.28 -1.91 -7.76
C ALA A 182 -11.60 -2.05 -9.13
N THR A 183 -11.53 -0.96 -9.90
CA THR A 183 -10.89 -0.86 -11.21
C THR A 183 -9.36 -0.76 -11.16
N GLY A 184 -8.77 -0.54 -9.98
CA GLY A 184 -7.32 -0.48 -9.79
C GLY A 184 -6.63 0.77 -10.36
N ASN A 185 -7.39 1.73 -10.88
CA ASN A 185 -6.87 2.92 -11.59
C ASN A 185 -6.79 4.18 -10.72
N SER A 186 -7.25 4.12 -9.48
CA SER A 186 -7.16 5.22 -8.51
C SER A 186 -6.74 4.65 -7.17
N VAL A 187 -5.95 5.42 -6.43
CA VAL A 187 -5.28 4.96 -5.21
C VAL A 187 -5.52 5.93 -4.06
N ALA A 188 -5.61 5.37 -2.85
CA ALA A 188 -5.36 6.07 -1.60
C ALA A 188 -4.06 5.52 -1.03
N MET A 189 -3.11 6.40 -0.73
CA MET A 189 -1.86 6.06 -0.07
C MET A 189 -1.75 6.86 1.22
N PHE A 190 -1.12 6.26 2.23
CA PHE A 190 -0.91 6.92 3.52
C PHE A 190 0.39 6.43 4.16
N GLN A 191 1.06 7.34 4.86
CA GLN A 191 2.15 7.02 5.79
C GLN A 191 1.93 7.87 7.04
N THR A 192 1.69 7.20 8.16
CA THR A 192 1.28 7.85 9.41
C THR A 192 1.95 7.19 10.60
N ARG A 193 2.06 7.91 11.72
CA ARG A 193 2.68 7.40 12.96
C ARG A 193 1.81 7.69 14.17
N LYS A 194 1.88 6.80 15.16
CA LYS A 194 1.36 7.09 16.49
C LYS A 194 2.17 8.21 17.15
N PRO A 195 1.53 9.08 17.95
CA PRO A 195 2.22 10.07 18.77
C PRO A 195 3.12 9.44 19.86
#